data_AF-A0A7C1UBG0-F1
#
_entry.id   AF-A0A7C1UBG0-F1
#
_cell.length_a   1.000
_cell.length_b   1.000
_cell.length_c   1.000
_cell.angle_alpha   90.00
_cell.angle_beta   90.00
_cell.angle_gamma   90.00
#
_symmetry.space_group_name_H-M   'P 1'
#
loop_
_entity.id
_entity.type
_entity.pdbx_description
1 polymer ?
#
loop_
_entity_poly.entity_id
_entity_poly.type
_entity_poly.pdbx_seq_one_letter_code
_entity_poly.pdbx_strand_id
1 'polypeptide(L)'
;VCPDTVRLEIADFATSPSVLFDVKEPTFQAAQEALRKAFDGEPVFIRCGGSIPVVSTFVKQLGCPVIIMGFGLDSDAPHGPNEHFSLDSFIRGTKASVHLLRAI
;
A
#
# COMPACT_ATOMS: atom_id res chain seq x y z
N VAL A 1 -2.14 13.73 34.71
CA VAL A 1 -2.83 14.73 35.56
C VAL A 1 -2.33 16.10 35.13
N CYS A 2 -3.23 17.00 34.73
CA CYS A 2 -2.91 18.37 34.29
C CYS A 2 -3.09 19.32 35.49
N PRO A 3 -2.09 20.15 35.88
CA PRO A 3 -2.24 21.08 37.00
C PRO A 3 -3.34 22.12 36.77
N ASP A 4 -3.96 22.59 37.85
CA ASP A 4 -5.10 23.53 37.79
C ASP A 4 -4.78 24.88 37.13
N THR A 5 -3.50 25.21 36.96
CA THR A 5 -3.01 26.42 36.29
C THR A 5 -2.83 26.26 34.77
N VAL A 6 -3.04 25.06 34.23
CA VAL A 6 -2.83 24.74 32.81
C VAL A 6 -4.13 24.23 32.19
N ARG A 7 -4.41 24.67 30.96
CA ARG A 7 -5.46 24.08 30.12
C ARG A 7 -4.82 23.15 29.10
N LEU A 8 -5.21 21.87 29.13
CA LEU A 8 -4.85 20.87 28.13
C LEU A 8 -6.06 20.62 27.22
N GLU A 9 -5.82 20.62 25.91
CA GLU A 9 -6.78 20.19 24.90
C GLU A 9 -6.11 19.13 24.02
N ILE A 10 -6.81 18.02 23.79
CA ILE A 10 -6.36 16.95 22.90
C ILE A 10 -7.38 16.87 21.78
N ALA A 11 -6.91 17.03 20.54
CA ALA A 11 -7.74 16.95 19.35
C ALA A 11 -7.11 15.96 18.37
N ASP A 12 -7.95 15.12 17.78
CA ASP A 12 -7.58 14.22 16.69
C ASP A 12 -7.81 14.91 15.35
N PHE A 13 -6.80 14.91 14.49
CA PHE A 13 -6.86 15.62 13.19
C PHE A 13 -6.91 14.69 11.98
N ALA A 14 -6.26 13.52 12.06
CA ALA A 14 -6.14 12.59 10.94
C ALA A 14 -6.52 11.18 11.38
N THR A 15 -7.78 10.81 11.18
CA THR A 15 -8.28 9.45 11.38
C THR A 15 -8.67 8.83 10.06
N SER A 16 -8.43 7.53 9.92
CA SER A 16 -8.84 6.79 8.73
C SER A 16 -9.23 5.37 9.12
N PRO A 17 -10.33 4.82 8.57
CA PRO A 17 -10.68 3.43 8.82
C PRO A 17 -9.71 2.48 8.12
N SER A 18 -9.49 1.31 8.72
CA SER A 18 -8.77 0.21 8.04
C SER A 18 -9.55 -0.27 6.82
N VAL A 19 -8.84 -0.80 5.83
CA VAL A 19 -9.42 -1.40 4.63
C VAL A 19 -8.99 -2.86 4.53
N LEU A 20 -9.92 -3.73 4.11
CA LEU A 20 -9.68 -5.13 3.81
C LEU A 20 -10.30 -5.44 2.43
N PHE A 21 -9.57 -6.18 1.61
CA PHE A 21 -9.99 -6.54 0.25
C PHE A 21 -10.23 -8.04 0.13
N ASP A 22 -11.17 -8.45 -0.72
CA ASP A 22 -11.28 -9.83 -1.15
C ASP A 22 -10.26 -10.12 -2.25
N VAL A 23 -9.20 -10.85 -1.90
CA VAL A 23 -8.11 -11.22 -2.81
C VAL A 23 -8.52 -12.26 -3.86
N LYS A 24 -9.73 -12.80 -3.77
CA LYS A 24 -10.28 -13.73 -4.78
C LYS A 24 -10.86 -13.01 -6.00
N GLU A 25 -11.03 -11.69 -5.94
CA GLU A 25 -11.49 -10.89 -7.06
C GLU A 25 -10.52 -10.99 -8.26
N PRO A 26 -11.02 -11.04 -9.51
CA PRO A 26 -10.18 -11.20 -10.71
C PRO A 26 -9.06 -10.16 -10.83
N THR A 27 -9.32 -8.93 -10.36
CA THR A 27 -8.37 -7.82 -10.38
C THR A 27 -7.11 -8.11 -9.55
N PHE A 28 -7.23 -8.81 -8.42
CA PHE A 28 -6.07 -9.23 -7.61
C PHE A 28 -5.29 -10.36 -8.26
N GLN A 29 -5.96 -11.26 -8.98
CA GLN A 29 -5.32 -12.32 -9.75
C GLN A 29 -4.51 -11.72 -10.92
N ALA A 30 -5.02 -10.68 -11.59
CA ALA A 30 -4.29 -9.94 -12.61
C ALA A 30 -3.04 -9.25 -12.04
N ALA A 31 -3.13 -8.67 -10.83
CA ALA A 31 -1.99 -8.07 -10.14
C ALA A 31 -0.92 -9.11 -9.74
N GLN A 32 -1.34 -10.26 -9.21
CA GLN A 32 -0.43 -11.36 -8.90
C GLN A 32 0.29 -11.85 -10.17
N GLU A 33 -0.42 -12.00 -11.28
CA GLU A 33 0.19 -12.39 -12.55
C GLU A 33 1.19 -11.35 -13.08
N ALA A 34 0.85 -10.06 -12.95
CA ALA A 34 1.73 -8.98 -13.36
C ALA A 34 3.04 -8.95 -12.54
N LEU A 35 2.95 -9.17 -11.23
CA LEU A 35 4.10 -9.29 -10.34
C LEU A 35 4.94 -10.52 -10.68
N ARG A 36 4.30 -11.68 -10.90
CA ARG A 36 4.97 -12.94 -11.26
C ARG A 36 5.81 -12.80 -12.52
N LYS A 37 5.29 -12.13 -13.55
CA LYS A 37 6.02 -11.84 -14.81
C LYS A 37 7.22 -10.91 -14.63
N ALA A 38 7.19 -10.02 -13.65
CA ALA A 38 8.22 -9.01 -13.47
C ALA A 38 9.32 -9.43 -12.49
N PHE A 39 8.98 -10.23 -11.48
CA PHE A 39 9.87 -10.59 -10.37
C PHE A 39 10.30 -12.06 -10.37
N ASP A 40 9.81 -12.89 -11.31
CA ASP A 40 10.21 -14.29 -11.48
C ASP A 40 10.05 -15.13 -10.19
N GLY A 41 9.01 -14.84 -9.40
CA GLY A 41 8.71 -15.49 -8.13
C GLY A 41 7.22 -15.46 -7.82
N GLU A 42 6.77 -16.31 -6.89
CA GLU A 42 5.36 -16.39 -6.50
C GLU A 42 5.01 -15.24 -5.56
N PRO A 43 4.16 -14.27 -5.98
CA PRO A 43 3.79 -13.16 -5.12
C PRO A 43 2.85 -13.63 -4.01
N VAL A 44 2.92 -12.97 -2.86
CA VAL A 44 2.09 -13.29 -1.69
C VAL A 44 1.22 -12.10 -1.31
N PHE A 45 0.00 -12.38 -0.85
CA PHE A 45 -0.87 -11.36 -0.28
C PHE A 45 -0.46 -11.09 1.17
N ILE A 46 -0.22 -9.82 1.48
CA ILE A 46 0.15 -9.37 2.83
C ILE A 46 -0.78 -8.26 3.31
N ARG A 47 -0.77 -8.02 4.62
CA ARG A 47 -1.33 -6.81 5.24
C ARG A 47 -0.18 -5.95 5.74
N CYS A 48 -0.37 -4.64 5.76
CA CYS A 48 0.62 -3.67 6.23
C CYS A 48 0.02 -2.82 7.36
N GLY A 49 0.87 -2.39 8.31
CA GLY A 49 0.49 -1.47 9.39
C GLY A 49 0.49 0.01 8.98
N GLY A 50 1.00 0.33 7.79
CA GLY A 50 0.96 1.69 7.23
C GLY A 50 -0.46 2.13 6.90
N SER A 51 -0.67 3.45 6.86
CA SER A 51 -1.97 4.05 6.55
C SER A 51 -1.91 4.89 5.28
N ILE A 52 -2.80 4.60 4.32
CA ILE A 52 -2.99 5.38 3.09
C ILE A 52 -4.48 5.78 3.03
N PRO A 53 -4.90 6.88 3.69
CA PRO A 53 -6.31 7.17 3.93
C PRO A 53 -7.19 7.25 2.68
N VAL A 54 -6.63 7.72 1.56
CA VAL A 54 -7.35 7.84 0.28
C VAL A 54 -7.86 6.49 -0.25
N VAL A 55 -7.23 5.37 0.12
CA VAL A 55 -7.68 4.02 -0.25
C VAL A 55 -9.10 3.78 0.26
N SER A 56 -9.37 4.14 1.52
CA SER A 56 -10.71 4.00 2.10
C SER A 56 -11.74 4.88 1.39
N THR A 57 -11.32 6.05 0.94
CA THR A 57 -12.16 6.97 0.16
C THR A 57 -12.49 6.39 -1.21
N PHE A 58 -11.50 5.86 -1.94
CA PHE A 58 -11.75 5.27 -3.27
C PHE A 58 -12.68 4.07 -3.20
N VAL A 59 -12.49 3.16 -2.25
CA VAL A 59 -13.39 2.02 -2.07
C VAL A 59 -14.83 2.48 -1.83
N LYS A 60 -15.03 3.49 -0.97
CA LYS A 60 -16.37 4.02 -0.65
C LYS A 60 -17.01 4.79 -1.81
N GLN A 61 -16.24 5.60 -2.53
CA GLN A 61 -16.77 6.54 -3.52
C GLN A 61 -16.90 5.92 -4.91
N LEU A 62 -15.94 5.08 -5.31
CA LEU A 62 -15.90 4.48 -6.64
C LEU A 62 -16.53 3.09 -6.68
N GLY A 63 -16.68 2.43 -5.53
CA GLY A 63 -17.23 1.08 -5.45
C GLY A 63 -16.39 0.03 -6.20
N CYS A 64 -15.11 0.33 -6.47
CA CYS A 64 -14.20 -0.54 -7.21
C CYS A 64 -13.09 -1.10 -6.29
N PRO A 65 -12.53 -2.27 -6.64
CA PRO A 65 -11.34 -2.79 -5.95
C PRO A 65 -10.16 -1.84 -6.09
N VAL A 66 -9.42 -1.65 -5.00
CA VAL A 66 -8.14 -0.92 -5.01
C VAL A 66 -7.01 -1.92 -4.88
N ILE A 67 -6.11 -1.97 -5.86
CA ILE A 67 -4.88 -2.76 -5.79
C ILE A 67 -3.78 -1.91 -5.16
N ILE A 68 -3.08 -2.47 -4.18
CA ILE A 68 -1.82 -1.93 -3.66
C ILE A 68 -0.73 -2.94 -3.99
N MET A 69 0.18 -2.59 -4.90
CA MET A 69 1.35 -3.40 -5.23
C MET A 69 2.57 -2.91 -4.45
N GLY A 70 3.21 -3.80 -3.70
CA GLY A 70 4.45 -3.51 -2.99
C GLY A 70 5.67 -3.80 -3.85
N PHE A 71 6.61 -2.86 -3.92
CA PHE A 71 7.89 -3.02 -4.64
C PHE A 71 9.12 -2.83 -3.74
N GLY A 72 8.92 -2.21 -2.56
CA GLY A 72 10.00 -1.96 -1.61
C GLY A 72 10.38 -3.19 -0.81
N LEU A 73 11.57 -3.15 -0.23
CA LEU A 73 12.10 -4.14 0.68
C LEU A 73 11.99 -3.65 2.13
N ASP A 74 12.03 -4.57 3.09
CA ASP A 74 12.01 -4.22 4.52
C ASP A 74 13.21 -3.32 4.93
N SER A 75 14.31 -3.39 4.18
CA SER A 75 15.50 -2.57 4.38
C SER A 75 15.35 -1.12 3.90
N ASP A 76 14.36 -0.81 3.05
CA ASP A 76 14.23 0.51 2.41
C ASP A 76 13.99 1.63 3.43
N ALA A 77 13.51 1.28 4.63
CA ALA A 77 13.38 2.17 5.79
C ALA A 77 12.67 3.51 5.46
N PRO A 78 11.44 3.50 4.91
CA PRO A 78 10.72 4.72 4.62
C PRO A 78 10.56 5.55 5.91
N HIS A 79 10.86 6.85 5.83
CA HIS A 79 10.91 7.80 6.96
C HIS A 79 12.07 7.58 7.96
N GLY A 80 12.98 6.64 7.68
CA GLY A 80 14.15 6.35 8.50
C GLY A 80 15.45 6.97 7.97
N PRO A 81 16.52 7.03 8.78
CA PRO A 81 17.86 7.32 8.27
C PRO A 81 18.29 6.26 7.25
N ASN A 82 19.05 6.70 6.23
CA ASN A 82 19.49 5.83 5.12
C ASN A 82 18.34 5.18 4.35
N GLU A 83 17.19 5.85 4.27
CA GLU A 83 16.11 5.50 3.34
C GLU A 83 16.69 5.31 1.94
N HIS A 84 16.37 4.17 1.32
CA HIS A 84 16.86 3.83 0.00
C HIS A 84 15.84 2.98 -0.74
N PHE A 85 16.12 2.73 -2.02
CA PHE A 85 15.27 1.89 -2.85
C PHE A 85 16.10 1.11 -3.86
N SER A 86 15.78 -0.16 -4.05
CA SER A 86 16.48 -1.02 -5.02
C SER A 86 16.22 -0.58 -6.46
N LEU A 87 17.28 -0.38 -7.24
CA LEU A 87 17.16 -0.12 -8.68
C LEU A 87 16.54 -1.30 -9.43
N ASP A 88 16.78 -2.55 -8.97
CA ASP A 88 16.14 -3.72 -9.55
C ASP A 88 14.62 -3.70 -9.26
N SER A 89 14.21 -3.36 -8.03
CA SER A 89 12.79 -3.15 -7.68
C SER A 89 12.15 -2.04 -8.51
N PHE A 90 12.88 -0.96 -8.80
CA PHE A 90 12.38 0.14 -9.63
C PHE A 90 12.09 -0.32 -11.05
N ILE A 91 13.03 -1.04 -11.66
CA ILE A 91 12.90 -1.55 -13.03
C ILE A 91 11.80 -2.62 -13.10
N ARG A 92 11.77 -3.56 -12.15
CA ARG A 92 10.76 -4.63 -12.10
C ARG A 92 9.38 -4.11 -11.74
N GLY A 93 9.26 -3.16 -10.81
CA GLY A 93 8.00 -2.49 -10.48
C GLY A 93 7.42 -1.74 -11.68
N THR A 94 8.27 -1.13 -12.51
CA THR A 94 7.85 -0.55 -13.79
C THR A 94 7.29 -1.61 -14.73
N LYS A 95 7.98 -2.75 -14.90
CA LYS A 95 7.49 -3.87 -15.72
C LYS A 95 6.17 -4.44 -15.19
N ALA A 96 6.05 -4.63 -13.87
CA ALA A 96 4.82 -5.09 -13.23
C ALA A 96 3.65 -4.15 -13.51
N SER A 97 3.88 -2.83 -13.40
CA SER A 97 2.85 -1.83 -13.74
C SER A 97 2.40 -1.93 -15.21
N VAL A 98 3.33 -2.11 -16.14
CA VAL A 98 3.01 -2.33 -17.57
C VAL A 98 2.23 -3.62 -17.78
N HIS A 99 2.60 -4.71 -17.10
CA HIS A 99 1.89 -5.98 -17.20
C HIS A 99 0.46 -5.87 -16.66
N LEU A 100 0.26 -5.18 -15.53
CA LEU A 100 -1.06 -4.96 -14.96
C LEU A 100 -1.95 -4.13 -15.89
N LEU A 101 -1.45 -2.99 -16.38
CA LEU A 101 -2.20 -2.10 -17.28
C LEU A 101 -2.61 -2.77 -18.61
N ARG A 102 -1.91 -3.83 -19.03
CA ARG A 102 -2.27 -4.63 -20.21
C ARG A 102 -3.27 -5.75 -19.91
N ALA A 103 -3.44 -6.10 -18.64
CA ALA A 103 -4.28 -7.20 -18.20
C ALA A 103 -5.69 -6.74 -17.77
N ILE A 104 -5.90 -5.43 -17.60
CA ILE A 104 -7.16 -4.80 -17.20
C ILE A 104 -7.76 -3.97 -18.33
#